data_AF-A0A0U3E727-F1
#
_entry.id   AF-A0A0U3E727-F1
#
_cell.length_a   1.000
_cell.length_b   1.000
_cell.length_c   1.000
_cell.angle_alpha   90.00
_cell.angle_beta   90.00
_cell.angle_gamma   90.00
#
_symmetry.space_group_name_H-M   'P 1'
#
loop_
_entity.id
_entity.type
_entity.pdbx_description
1 polymer ?
#
loop_
_entity_poly.entity_id
_entity_poly.type
_entity_poly.pdbx_seq_one_letter_code
_entity_poly.pdbx_strand_id
1 'polypeptide(L)'
;MECYVTYSIKGFYAFNENNELIGEKLFKEEEILQKLIEIDNKEIPTEESELIKELSSNYDTIIIESNKRSSDYSNSKVKVKNPNQGGDYLRSEYNLDIDNDIYQKLAIYRMKKAQAGEDKHLIQAINSIDEIDESISKLIERIREWYALYFPEMDLIKNNETYIKLIYENKTKEEIINAKSDAFPSDMLDIEDDINPEDLNIMNNYAKSIYELQQTRKNIINYIDSKMDSIAPNLKLLVGSSLGAKLISHAGGLKRLATYPSSTVQIMGAEKALFRHLKSGDRPPKYGLIYQHPQVRGAKWWNRGKIARLLAGRISLAVRKDVFTHDFNPEIFNEFSDRVEEIEKNNPFPTKTTKKRKEEKRKPKNKRKKGKKRRRH
;
A
#
# COMPACT_ATOMS: atom_id res chain seq x y z
N MET A 1 25.33 -17.47 -41.54
CA MET A 1 24.62 -16.24 -41.93
C MET A 1 23.65 -15.84 -40.82
N GLU A 2 23.62 -14.55 -40.47
CA GLU A 2 22.73 -14.00 -39.46
C GLU A 2 21.51 -13.32 -40.09
N CYS A 3 20.38 -13.34 -39.38
CA CYS A 3 19.22 -12.51 -39.72
C CYS A 3 18.67 -11.81 -38.48
N TYR A 4 18.01 -10.68 -38.70
CA TYR A 4 17.50 -9.80 -37.66
C TYR A 4 15.98 -9.75 -37.69
N VAL A 5 15.32 -10.21 -36.63
CA VAL A 5 13.87 -10.19 -36.48
C VAL A 5 13.47 -9.08 -35.52
N THR A 6 12.48 -8.29 -35.91
CA THR A 6 11.90 -7.23 -35.09
C THR A 6 10.38 -7.25 -35.28
N TYR A 7 9.65 -6.53 -34.44
CA TYR A 7 8.20 -6.38 -34.58
C TYR A 7 7.78 -4.92 -34.55
N SER A 8 6.64 -4.64 -35.19
CA SER A 8 5.92 -3.38 -35.14
C SER A 8 4.46 -3.65 -34.73
N ILE A 9 3.64 -2.60 -34.72
CA ILE A 9 2.20 -2.74 -34.48
C ILE A 9 1.51 -3.66 -35.50
N LYS A 10 2.07 -3.75 -36.73
CA LYS A 10 1.48 -4.50 -37.84
C LYS A 10 1.92 -5.96 -37.88
N GLY A 11 2.98 -6.35 -37.18
CA GLY A 11 3.50 -7.72 -37.26
C GLY A 11 5.00 -7.83 -37.06
N PHE A 12 5.54 -8.98 -37.46
CA PHE A 12 6.96 -9.30 -37.40
C PHE A 12 7.63 -9.14 -38.76
N TYR A 13 8.87 -8.65 -38.75
CA TYR A 13 9.70 -8.39 -39.92
C TYR A 13 11.08 -9.00 -39.70
N ALA A 14 11.64 -9.56 -40.77
CA ALA A 14 12.97 -10.16 -40.78
C ALA A 14 13.83 -9.48 -41.85
N PHE A 15 15.04 -9.10 -41.45
CA PHE A 15 16.03 -8.43 -42.30
C PHE A 15 17.32 -9.26 -42.36
N ASN A 16 18.02 -9.20 -43.49
CA ASN A 16 19.38 -9.73 -43.59
C ASN A 16 20.43 -8.72 -43.09
N GLU A 17 21.71 -9.08 -43.17
CA GLU A 17 22.84 -8.23 -42.77
C GLU A 17 22.95 -6.91 -43.58
N ASN A 18 22.36 -6.86 -44.78
CA ASN A 18 22.31 -5.68 -45.64
C ASN A 18 21.05 -4.82 -45.44
N ASN A 19 20.26 -5.11 -44.40
CA ASN A 19 18.96 -4.47 -44.11
C ASN A 19 17.87 -4.69 -45.18
N GLU A 20 18.01 -5.71 -46.02
CA GLU A 20 16.96 -6.09 -46.98
C GLU A 20 15.91 -6.93 -46.27
N LEU A 21 14.63 -6.66 -46.54
CA LEU A 21 13.51 -7.42 -46.00
C LEU A 21 13.50 -8.82 -46.63
N ILE A 22 13.65 -9.86 -45.79
CA ILE A 22 13.72 -11.26 -46.21
C ILE A 22 12.49 -12.07 -45.80
N GLY A 23 11.64 -11.53 -44.94
CA GLY A 23 10.38 -12.17 -44.53
C GLY A 23 9.55 -11.27 -43.63
N GLU A 24 8.24 -11.45 -43.67
CA GLU A 24 7.31 -10.76 -42.79
C GLU A 24 6.12 -11.67 -42.43
N LYS A 25 5.57 -11.45 -41.24
CA LYS A 25 4.32 -12.06 -40.78
C LYS A 25 3.47 -10.96 -40.16
N LEU A 26 2.52 -10.46 -40.93
CA LEU A 26 1.62 -9.40 -40.52
C LEU A 26 0.45 -9.96 -39.71
N PHE A 27 0.05 -9.22 -38.69
CA PHE A 27 -1.18 -9.48 -37.94
C PHE A 27 -2.39 -9.08 -38.78
N LYS A 28 -3.50 -9.79 -38.63
CA LYS A 28 -4.79 -9.32 -39.14
C LYS A 28 -5.25 -8.12 -38.33
N GLU A 29 -5.86 -7.12 -38.97
CA GLU A 29 -6.26 -5.86 -38.33
C GLU A 29 -7.08 -6.06 -37.05
N GLU A 30 -8.03 -7.00 -37.08
CA GLU A 30 -8.90 -7.32 -35.94
C GLU A 30 -8.16 -7.98 -34.76
N GLU A 31 -7.05 -8.66 -35.04
CA GLU A 31 -6.27 -9.45 -34.08
C GLU A 31 -5.07 -8.67 -33.51
N ILE A 32 -4.68 -7.52 -34.09
CA ILE A 32 -3.49 -6.76 -33.68
C ILE A 32 -3.44 -6.53 -32.16
N LEU A 33 -4.53 -6.04 -31.57
CA LEU A 33 -4.58 -5.76 -30.14
C LEU A 33 -4.32 -7.01 -29.31
N GLN A 34 -4.90 -8.14 -29.70
CA GLN A 34 -4.71 -9.42 -29.01
C GLN A 34 -3.26 -9.88 -29.10
N LYS A 35 -2.64 -9.78 -30.29
CA LYS A 35 -1.23 -10.14 -30.50
C LYS A 35 -0.27 -9.27 -29.69
N LEU A 36 -0.53 -7.97 -29.60
CA LEU A 36 0.26 -7.07 -28.75
C LEU A 36 0.09 -7.40 -27.25
N ILE A 37 -1.11 -7.81 -26.84
CA ILE A 37 -1.37 -8.28 -25.47
C ILE A 37 -0.61 -9.58 -25.19
N GLU A 38 -0.57 -10.52 -26.12
CA GLU A 38 0.23 -11.76 -26.03
C GLU A 38 1.72 -11.42 -25.80
N ILE A 39 2.28 -10.49 -26.59
CA ILE A 39 3.68 -10.02 -26.44
C ILE A 39 3.91 -9.38 -25.06
N ASP A 40 3.00 -8.51 -24.59
CA ASP A 40 3.07 -7.89 -23.26
C ASP A 40 2.99 -8.93 -22.12
N ASN A 41 2.27 -10.02 -22.35
CA ASN A 41 2.16 -11.16 -21.43
C ASN A 41 3.37 -12.10 -21.49
N LYS A 42 4.36 -11.80 -22.35
CA LYS A 42 5.51 -12.67 -22.65
C LYS A 42 5.08 -14.01 -23.24
N GLU A 43 4.01 -14.04 -24.00
CA GLU A 43 3.64 -15.17 -24.85
C GLU A 43 4.39 -15.02 -26.19
N ILE A 44 4.53 -16.12 -26.96
CA ILE A 44 5.13 -16.08 -28.30
C ILE A 44 3.96 -16.15 -29.28
N PRO A 45 3.63 -15.07 -29.99
CA PRO A 45 2.58 -15.10 -31.01
C PRO A 45 2.87 -16.14 -32.09
N THR A 46 1.82 -16.65 -32.73
CA THR A 46 1.93 -17.64 -33.80
C THR A 46 2.81 -17.14 -34.94
N GLU A 47 2.66 -15.88 -35.32
CA GLU A 47 3.39 -15.18 -36.37
C GLU A 47 4.90 -15.14 -36.10
N GLU A 48 5.29 -14.89 -34.84
CA GLU A 48 6.69 -14.91 -34.42
C GLU A 48 7.27 -16.33 -34.59
N SER A 49 6.53 -17.33 -34.11
CA SER A 49 6.98 -18.73 -34.15
C SER A 49 7.08 -19.27 -35.58
N GLU A 50 6.17 -18.88 -36.46
CA GLU A 50 6.17 -19.25 -37.88
C GLU A 50 7.34 -18.62 -38.61
N LEU A 51 7.56 -17.32 -38.41
CA LEU A 51 8.69 -16.60 -39.03
C LEU A 51 10.04 -17.21 -38.60
N ILE A 52 10.19 -17.53 -37.31
CA ILE A 52 11.39 -18.21 -36.80
C ILE A 52 11.59 -19.57 -37.48
N LYS A 53 10.51 -20.36 -37.66
CA LYS A 53 10.60 -21.67 -38.34
C LYS A 53 11.04 -21.52 -39.78
N GLU A 54 10.47 -20.58 -40.53
CA GLU A 54 10.82 -20.33 -41.93
C GLU A 54 12.29 -19.91 -42.08
N LEU A 55 12.77 -19.01 -41.22
CA LEU A 55 14.16 -18.52 -41.24
C LEU A 55 15.17 -19.58 -40.79
N SER A 56 14.77 -20.50 -39.91
CA SER A 56 15.67 -21.50 -39.33
C SER A 56 16.26 -22.48 -40.35
N SER A 57 15.64 -22.62 -41.53
CA SER A 57 16.13 -23.46 -42.62
C SER A 57 17.33 -22.84 -43.34
N ASN A 58 17.36 -21.51 -43.46
CA ASN A 58 18.31 -20.79 -44.32
C ASN A 58 19.37 -19.99 -43.54
N TYR A 59 19.16 -19.78 -42.23
CA TYR A 59 20.05 -18.98 -41.38
C TYR A 59 20.57 -19.79 -40.19
N ASP A 60 21.79 -19.46 -39.75
CA ASP A 60 22.47 -20.13 -38.64
C ASP A 60 22.14 -19.49 -37.31
N THR A 61 21.90 -18.17 -37.30
CA THR A 61 21.60 -17.39 -36.11
C THR A 61 20.48 -16.39 -36.41
N ILE A 62 19.46 -16.38 -35.56
CA ILE A 62 18.31 -15.46 -35.64
C ILE A 62 18.40 -14.52 -34.45
N ILE A 63 18.72 -13.25 -34.69
CA ILE A 63 18.79 -12.22 -33.65
C ILE A 63 17.42 -11.53 -33.58
N ILE A 64 16.70 -11.68 -32.47
CA ILE A 64 15.33 -11.17 -32.33
C ILE A 64 15.21 -10.09 -31.25
N GLU A 65 14.39 -9.06 -31.51
CA GLU A 65 13.91 -8.16 -30.46
C GLU A 65 12.71 -8.79 -29.74
N SER A 66 12.84 -9.07 -28.44
CA SER A 66 11.78 -9.73 -27.66
C SER A 66 11.85 -9.43 -26.16
N ASN A 67 10.70 -9.48 -25.49
CA ASN A 67 10.58 -9.39 -24.03
C ASN A 67 10.87 -10.72 -23.30
N LYS A 68 11.13 -11.79 -24.07
CA LYS A 68 11.54 -13.11 -23.57
C LYS A 68 13.05 -13.28 -23.53
N ARG A 69 13.51 -14.32 -22.82
CA ARG A 69 14.91 -14.73 -22.83
C ARG A 69 15.14 -15.69 -23.99
N SER A 70 16.37 -15.80 -24.48
CA SER A 70 16.73 -16.80 -25.50
C SER A 70 16.42 -18.23 -25.08
N SER A 71 16.50 -18.53 -23.78
CA SER A 71 16.14 -19.83 -23.20
C SER A 71 14.64 -20.17 -23.31
N ASP A 72 13.78 -19.18 -23.56
CA ASP A 72 12.34 -19.39 -23.63
C ASP A 72 11.89 -19.86 -25.03
N TYR A 73 12.82 -19.87 -26.00
CA TYR A 73 12.58 -20.36 -27.35
C TYR A 73 13.04 -21.81 -27.49
N SER A 74 12.24 -22.63 -28.17
CA SER A 74 12.60 -24.03 -28.47
C SER A 74 13.74 -24.14 -29.48
N ASN A 75 13.95 -23.12 -30.31
CA ASN A 75 14.97 -23.11 -31.35
C ASN A 75 16.29 -22.52 -30.82
N SER A 76 17.34 -23.34 -30.76
CA SER A 76 18.67 -22.96 -30.27
C SER A 76 19.39 -21.92 -31.12
N LYS A 77 18.91 -21.65 -32.34
CA LYS A 77 19.46 -20.61 -33.23
C LYS A 77 19.02 -19.19 -32.83
N VAL A 78 18.02 -19.05 -31.94
CA VAL A 78 17.48 -17.77 -31.53
C VAL A 78 18.34 -17.11 -30.45
N LYS A 79 18.79 -15.88 -30.72
CA LYS A 79 19.47 -15.01 -29.75
C LYS A 79 18.66 -13.75 -29.57
N VAL A 80 18.39 -13.35 -28.33
CA VAL A 80 17.62 -12.14 -28.04
C VAL A 80 18.57 -10.97 -27.85
N LYS A 81 18.36 -9.89 -28.60
CA LYS A 81 19.14 -8.65 -28.51
C LYS A 81 18.23 -7.46 -28.74
N ASN A 82 18.10 -6.58 -27.74
CA ASN A 82 17.28 -5.37 -27.78
C ASN A 82 18.17 -4.12 -27.60
N PRO A 83 18.22 -3.17 -28.55
CA PRO A 83 17.74 -3.27 -29.93
C PRO A 83 18.67 -4.15 -30.80
N ASN A 84 18.20 -4.53 -31.98
CA ASN A 84 19.01 -5.16 -33.02
C ASN A 84 19.03 -4.32 -34.31
N GLN A 85 19.91 -4.72 -35.25
CA GLN A 85 20.15 -3.97 -36.49
C GLN A 85 18.87 -3.81 -37.34
N GLY A 86 18.09 -4.88 -37.51
CA GLY A 86 16.84 -4.84 -38.27
C GLY A 86 15.77 -3.95 -37.61
N GLY A 87 15.70 -3.95 -36.28
CA GLY A 87 14.83 -3.05 -35.52
C GLY A 87 15.22 -1.58 -35.67
N ASP A 88 16.52 -1.28 -35.62
CA ASP A 88 17.01 0.09 -35.80
C ASP A 88 16.72 0.60 -37.22
N TYR A 89 16.94 -0.25 -38.24
CA TYR A 89 16.60 0.06 -39.63
C TYR A 89 15.09 0.28 -39.83
N LEU A 90 14.25 -0.59 -39.28
CA LEU A 90 12.79 -0.44 -39.35
C LEU A 90 12.33 0.88 -38.72
N ARG A 91 12.94 1.29 -37.60
CA ARG A 91 12.58 2.56 -36.92
C ARG A 91 13.08 3.80 -37.66
N SER A 92 14.15 3.70 -38.45
CA SER A 92 14.72 4.85 -39.18
C SER A 92 14.08 5.09 -40.55
N GLU A 93 13.80 4.02 -41.31
CA GLU A 93 13.40 4.12 -42.71
C GLU A 93 11.91 3.83 -42.96
N TYR A 94 11.27 3.01 -42.12
CA TYR A 94 9.86 2.68 -42.30
C TYR A 94 8.98 3.75 -41.63
N ASN A 95 8.24 4.49 -42.45
CA ASN A 95 7.17 5.37 -41.97
C ASN A 95 6.01 4.52 -41.45
N LEU A 96 6.14 4.05 -40.21
CA LEU A 96 5.12 3.27 -39.52
C LEU A 96 3.92 4.17 -39.25
N ASP A 97 2.89 4.04 -40.08
CA ASP A 97 1.61 4.71 -39.86
C ASP A 97 1.10 4.34 -38.45
N ILE A 98 1.09 5.32 -37.56
CA ILE A 98 0.81 5.13 -36.13
C ILE A 98 -0.70 5.04 -35.99
N ASP A 99 -1.23 3.82 -35.91
CA ASP A 99 -2.63 3.63 -35.54
C ASP A 99 -2.85 4.00 -34.07
N ASN A 100 -3.27 5.25 -33.87
CA ASN A 100 -3.45 5.85 -32.55
C ASN A 100 -4.57 5.15 -31.74
N ASP A 101 -5.55 4.53 -32.40
CA ASP A 101 -6.66 3.84 -31.74
C ASP A 101 -6.18 2.54 -31.06
N ILE A 102 -5.35 1.75 -31.75
CA ILE A 102 -4.78 0.52 -31.20
C ILE A 102 -3.90 0.83 -29.98
N TYR A 103 -3.06 1.86 -30.05
CA TYR A 103 -2.23 2.27 -28.90
C TYR A 103 -3.06 2.75 -27.71
N GLN A 104 -4.16 3.48 -27.96
CA GLN A 104 -5.09 3.86 -26.89
C GLN A 104 -5.74 2.64 -26.24
N LYS A 105 -6.24 1.69 -27.04
CA LYS A 105 -6.81 0.44 -26.54
C LYS A 105 -5.82 -0.38 -25.73
N LEU A 106 -4.57 -0.49 -26.19
CA LEU A 106 -3.49 -1.17 -25.46
C LEU A 106 -3.15 -0.46 -24.15
N ALA A 107 -3.10 0.87 -24.13
CA ALA A 107 -2.89 1.65 -22.92
C ALA A 107 -4.01 1.44 -21.89
N ILE A 108 -5.27 1.45 -22.33
CA ILE A 108 -6.44 1.15 -21.48
C ILE A 108 -6.33 -0.28 -20.93
N TYR A 109 -5.94 -1.27 -21.75
CA TYR A 109 -5.74 -2.64 -21.29
C TYR A 109 -4.67 -2.72 -20.19
N ARG A 110 -3.48 -2.11 -20.42
CA ARG A 110 -2.40 -2.06 -19.43
C ARG A 110 -2.85 -1.41 -18.12
N MET A 111 -3.63 -0.33 -18.21
CA MET A 111 -4.19 0.35 -17.04
C MET A 111 -5.17 -0.54 -16.28
N LYS A 112 -6.11 -1.19 -16.97
CA LYS A 112 -7.07 -2.13 -16.35
C LYS A 112 -6.36 -3.30 -15.69
N LYS A 113 -5.35 -3.88 -16.33
CA LYS A 113 -4.53 -4.97 -15.77
C LYS A 113 -3.77 -4.52 -14.51
N ALA A 114 -3.22 -3.31 -14.50
CA ALA A 114 -2.56 -2.75 -13.33
C ALA A 114 -3.52 -2.44 -12.17
N GLN A 115 -4.78 -2.13 -12.47
CA GLN A 115 -5.84 -1.88 -11.49
C GLN A 115 -6.53 -3.16 -10.98
N ALA A 116 -6.45 -4.26 -11.72
CA ALA A 116 -7.07 -5.54 -11.37
C ALA A 116 -6.44 -6.25 -10.14
N GLY A 117 -5.36 -5.69 -9.56
CA GLY A 117 -4.76 -6.23 -8.35
C GLY A 117 -5.76 -6.20 -7.19
N GLU A 118 -6.03 -7.35 -6.57
CA GLU A 118 -6.95 -7.44 -5.43
C GLU A 118 -6.54 -6.57 -4.24
N ASP A 119 -5.24 -6.26 -4.13
CA ASP A 119 -4.68 -5.37 -3.14
C ASP A 119 -5.08 -3.91 -3.34
N LYS A 120 -5.58 -3.50 -4.51
CA LYS A 120 -6.00 -2.12 -4.76
C LYS A 120 -7.26 -1.74 -3.99
N HIS A 121 -8.25 -2.62 -3.92
CA HIS A 121 -9.45 -2.38 -3.12
C HIS A 121 -9.13 -2.37 -1.61
N LEU A 122 -8.19 -3.21 -1.17
CA LEU A 122 -7.70 -3.20 0.21
C LEU A 122 -7.06 -1.85 0.57
N ILE A 123 -6.27 -1.27 -0.33
CA ILE A 123 -5.64 0.04 -0.14
C ILE A 123 -6.70 1.14 0.00
N GLN A 124 -7.74 1.13 -0.84
CA GLN A 124 -8.82 2.11 -0.72
C GLN A 124 -9.57 1.95 0.60
N ALA A 125 -9.92 0.72 0.98
CA ALA A 125 -10.63 0.43 2.22
C ALA A 125 -9.89 0.94 3.47
N ILE A 126 -8.58 0.70 3.58
CA ILE A 126 -7.81 1.15 4.75
C ILE A 126 -7.64 2.67 4.80
N ASN A 127 -7.51 3.33 3.65
CA ASN A 127 -7.45 4.80 3.60
C ASN A 127 -8.80 5.42 3.99
N SER A 128 -9.91 4.82 3.55
CA SER A 128 -11.26 5.26 3.95
C SER A 128 -11.50 5.13 5.45
N ILE A 129 -10.91 4.14 6.14
CA ILE A 129 -11.00 4.06 7.61
C ILE A 129 -10.39 5.29 8.27
N ASP A 130 -9.20 5.72 7.85
CA ASP A 130 -8.52 6.86 8.45
C ASP A 130 -9.35 8.16 8.23
N GLU A 131 -9.98 8.32 7.06
CA GLU A 131 -10.89 9.44 6.75
C GLU A 131 -12.19 9.40 7.56
N ILE A 132 -12.78 8.21 7.73
CA ILE A 132 -13.97 8.01 8.55
C ILE A 132 -13.66 8.29 10.02
N ASP A 133 -12.51 7.85 10.54
CA ASP A 133 -12.09 8.11 11.92
C ASP A 133 -11.91 9.60 12.21
N GLU A 134 -11.29 10.34 11.28
CA GLU A 134 -11.17 11.80 11.39
C GLU A 134 -12.54 12.48 11.35
N SER A 135 -13.43 12.04 10.46
CA SER A 135 -14.77 12.59 10.31
C SER A 135 -15.63 12.32 11.56
N ILE A 136 -15.70 11.07 12.02
CA ILE A 136 -16.41 10.69 13.25
C ILE A 136 -15.92 11.53 14.43
N SER A 137 -14.61 11.71 14.58
CA SER A 137 -14.06 12.50 15.70
C SER A 137 -14.59 13.93 15.70
N LYS A 138 -14.57 14.62 14.55
CA LYS A 138 -15.07 16.00 14.41
C LYS A 138 -16.58 16.10 14.61
N LEU A 139 -17.34 15.14 14.10
CA LEU A 139 -18.80 15.11 14.26
C LEU A 139 -19.19 14.87 15.73
N ILE A 140 -18.43 14.02 16.44
CA ILE A 140 -18.65 13.78 17.87
C ILE A 140 -18.34 15.02 18.72
N GLU A 141 -17.28 15.76 18.40
CA GLU A 141 -17.01 17.05 19.06
C GLU A 141 -18.20 18.01 18.90
N ARG A 142 -18.73 18.13 17.67
CA ARG A 142 -19.87 19.00 17.37
C ARG A 142 -21.16 18.60 18.09
N ILE A 143 -21.53 17.32 18.09
CA ILE A 143 -22.78 16.89 18.75
C ILE A 143 -22.67 16.99 20.27
N ARG A 144 -21.48 16.81 20.86
CA ARG A 144 -21.29 17.02 22.30
C ARG A 144 -21.56 18.48 22.69
N GLU A 145 -21.02 19.42 21.93
CA GLU A 145 -21.30 20.86 22.13
C GLU A 145 -22.78 21.18 21.96
N TRP A 146 -23.43 20.63 20.92
CA TRP A 146 -24.82 20.95 20.61
C TRP A 146 -25.79 20.33 21.62
N TYR A 147 -25.62 19.04 21.92
CA TYR A 147 -26.51 18.32 22.83
C TYR A 147 -26.35 18.79 24.28
N ALA A 148 -25.20 19.36 24.66
CA ALA A 148 -25.02 19.98 25.97
C ALA A 148 -25.89 21.24 26.19
N LEU A 149 -26.46 21.83 25.13
CA LEU A 149 -27.47 22.90 25.28
C LEU A 149 -28.83 22.37 25.74
N TYR A 150 -29.08 21.07 25.53
CA TYR A 150 -30.32 20.37 25.91
C TYR A 150 -30.12 19.52 27.17
N PHE A 151 -29.08 18.69 27.21
CA PHE A 151 -28.80 17.79 28.31
C PHE A 151 -27.31 17.85 28.69
N PRO A 152 -26.90 18.88 29.47
CA PRO A 152 -25.50 19.09 29.86
C PRO A 152 -24.84 17.89 30.56
N GLU A 153 -25.61 17.17 31.39
CA GLU A 153 -25.11 16.06 32.19
C GLU A 153 -24.79 14.81 31.37
N MET A 154 -25.18 14.79 30.09
CA MET A 154 -24.73 13.78 29.13
C MET A 154 -23.19 13.71 29.02
N ASP A 155 -22.46 14.77 29.39
CA ASP A 155 -21.00 14.77 29.43
C ASP A 155 -20.40 13.79 30.47
N LEU A 156 -21.19 13.26 31.40
CA LEU A 156 -20.79 12.15 32.27
C LEU A 156 -20.43 10.90 31.44
N ILE A 157 -21.02 10.73 30.25
CA ILE A 157 -20.70 9.64 29.32
C ILE A 157 -19.42 9.98 28.53
N LYS A 158 -18.27 9.57 29.09
CA LYS A 158 -16.95 9.80 28.47
C LYS A 158 -16.67 8.94 27.23
N ASN A 159 -17.28 7.76 27.11
CA ASN A 159 -17.10 6.92 25.92
C ASN A 159 -17.95 7.46 24.76
N ASN A 160 -17.27 7.84 23.68
CA ASN A 160 -17.88 8.42 22.48
C ASN A 160 -18.84 7.48 21.73
N GLU A 161 -18.53 6.19 21.63
CA GLU A 161 -19.44 5.21 21.00
C GLU A 161 -20.71 5.05 21.83
N THR A 162 -20.57 4.97 23.14
CA THR A 162 -21.73 4.87 24.05
C THR A 162 -22.57 6.15 24.02
N TYR A 163 -21.93 7.33 24.01
CA TYR A 163 -22.61 8.62 23.93
C TYR A 163 -23.53 8.69 22.70
N ILE A 164 -22.99 8.39 21.52
CA ILE A 164 -23.75 8.43 20.26
C ILE A 164 -24.84 7.35 20.24
N LYS A 165 -24.53 6.14 20.71
CA LYS A 165 -25.48 5.04 20.77
C LYS A 165 -26.69 5.39 21.63
N LEU A 166 -26.47 6.01 22.80
CA LEU A 166 -27.56 6.41 23.69
C LEU A 166 -28.51 7.41 23.05
N ILE A 167 -27.99 8.46 22.40
CA ILE A 167 -28.82 9.47 21.69
C ILE A 167 -29.55 8.84 20.50
N TYR A 168 -28.90 7.92 19.79
CA TYR A 168 -29.51 7.23 18.66
C TYR A 168 -30.67 6.31 19.09
N GLU A 169 -30.48 5.54 20.17
CA GLU A 169 -31.47 4.57 20.65
C GLU A 169 -32.57 5.22 21.49
N ASN A 170 -32.26 6.30 22.20
CA ASN A 170 -33.12 6.97 23.17
C ASN A 170 -33.16 8.46 22.80
N LYS A 171 -34.31 8.91 22.30
CA LYS A 171 -34.43 10.18 21.57
C LYS A 171 -34.64 11.37 22.50
N THR A 172 -35.05 11.11 23.74
CA THR A 172 -35.29 12.14 24.76
C THR A 172 -34.40 11.92 25.99
N LYS A 173 -34.24 12.97 26.77
CA LYS A 173 -33.51 12.96 28.04
C LYS A 173 -34.02 11.87 28.99
N GLU A 174 -35.34 11.73 29.15
CA GLU A 174 -35.91 10.74 30.07
C GLU A 174 -35.61 9.30 29.62
N GLU A 175 -35.73 9.03 28.32
CA GLU A 175 -35.40 7.71 27.76
C GLU A 175 -33.92 7.39 27.96
N ILE A 176 -33.02 8.35 27.77
CA ILE A 176 -31.57 8.19 28.00
C ILE A 176 -31.27 7.90 29.46
N ILE A 177 -31.87 8.65 30.39
CA ILE A 177 -31.66 8.46 31.84
C ILE A 177 -32.15 7.07 32.26
N ASN A 178 -33.32 6.64 31.76
CA ASN A 178 -33.85 5.32 32.04
C ASN A 178 -32.97 4.20 31.46
N ALA A 179 -32.43 4.38 30.26
CA ALA A 179 -31.57 3.40 29.62
C ALA A 179 -30.20 3.26 30.31
N LYS A 180 -29.75 4.29 31.03
CA LYS A 180 -28.46 4.29 31.73
C LYS A 180 -28.49 5.01 33.08
N SER A 181 -29.37 4.54 33.96
CA SER A 181 -29.63 5.14 35.26
C SER A 181 -28.43 5.13 36.21
N ASP A 182 -27.48 4.21 36.02
CA ASP A 182 -26.23 4.12 36.79
C ASP A 182 -25.27 5.27 36.51
N ALA A 183 -25.40 5.94 35.36
CA ALA A 183 -24.52 7.03 34.94
C ALA A 183 -25.00 8.42 35.37
N PHE A 184 -26.25 8.56 35.79
CA PHE A 184 -26.89 9.84 36.04
C PHE A 184 -27.40 9.92 37.50
N PRO A 185 -26.87 10.85 38.32
CA PRO A 185 -27.33 11.02 39.71
C PRO A 185 -28.82 11.33 39.82
N SER A 186 -29.48 10.85 40.87
CA SER A 186 -30.91 11.09 41.12
C SER A 186 -31.24 12.56 41.43
N ASP A 187 -30.24 13.34 41.85
CA ASP A 187 -30.39 14.72 42.32
C ASP A 187 -30.19 15.75 41.20
N MET A 188 -30.35 15.33 39.93
CA MET A 188 -30.18 16.23 38.78
C MET A 188 -31.10 17.44 38.89
N LEU A 189 -30.58 18.60 38.49
CA LEU A 189 -31.37 19.82 38.38
C LEU A 189 -32.41 19.60 37.27
N ASP A 190 -33.67 19.41 37.66
CA ASP A 190 -34.83 19.47 36.77
C ASP A 190 -35.05 20.93 36.35
N ILE A 191 -34.20 21.41 35.44
CA ILE A 191 -34.50 22.60 34.66
C ILE A 191 -35.54 22.17 33.64
N GLU A 192 -36.69 22.86 33.59
CA GLU A 192 -37.69 22.66 32.55
C GLU A 192 -37.06 22.96 31.19
N ASP A 193 -36.87 21.91 30.40
CA ASP A 193 -36.23 21.96 29.09
C ASP A 193 -37.27 22.36 28.04
N ASP A 194 -37.45 23.66 27.83
CA ASP A 194 -38.31 24.21 26.76
C ASP A 194 -37.59 24.15 25.40
N ILE A 195 -37.08 22.96 25.03
CA ILE A 195 -36.44 22.75 23.74
C ILE A 195 -37.49 22.58 22.65
N ASN A 196 -37.30 23.27 21.54
CA ASN A 196 -38.11 23.06 20.36
C ASN A 196 -37.96 21.59 19.87
N PRO A 197 -39.06 20.82 19.72
CA PRO A 197 -39.01 19.46 19.22
C PRO A 197 -38.32 19.31 17.86
N GLU A 198 -38.38 20.36 17.01
CA GLU A 198 -37.67 20.36 15.73
C GLU A 198 -36.15 20.35 15.91
N ASP A 199 -35.62 21.13 16.85
CA ASP A 199 -34.18 21.19 17.16
C ASP A 199 -33.69 19.85 17.73
N LEU A 200 -34.47 19.25 18.64
CA LEU A 200 -34.17 17.92 19.18
C LEU A 200 -34.16 16.85 18.08
N ASN A 201 -35.12 16.88 17.16
CA ASN A 201 -35.16 15.95 16.04
C ASN A 201 -33.94 16.10 15.11
N ILE A 202 -33.47 17.33 14.86
CA ILE A 202 -32.26 17.56 14.06
C ILE A 202 -31.03 16.98 14.77
N MET A 203 -30.88 17.19 16.08
CA MET A 203 -29.78 16.59 16.86
C MET A 203 -29.81 15.06 16.83
N ASN A 204 -30.99 14.46 16.96
CA ASN A 204 -31.16 13.01 16.89
C ASN A 204 -30.80 12.44 15.50
N ASN A 205 -31.18 13.13 14.42
CA ASN A 205 -30.78 12.75 13.05
C ASN A 205 -29.27 12.90 12.83
N TYR A 206 -28.65 13.90 13.45
CA TYR A 206 -27.20 14.06 13.45
C TYR A 206 -26.51 12.90 14.17
N ALA A 207 -26.98 12.52 15.36
CA ALA A 207 -26.50 11.33 16.09
C ALA A 207 -26.63 10.06 15.27
N LYS A 208 -27.79 9.86 14.61
CA LYS A 208 -28.03 8.74 13.70
C LYS A 208 -27.00 8.66 12.59
N SER A 209 -26.70 9.78 11.94
CA SER A 209 -25.68 9.84 10.87
C SER A 209 -24.30 9.42 11.38
N ILE A 210 -23.91 9.86 12.59
CA ILE A 210 -22.64 9.44 13.22
C ILE A 210 -22.66 7.95 13.53
N TYR A 211 -23.76 7.43 14.07
CA TYR A 211 -23.89 6.01 14.40
C TYR A 211 -23.78 5.13 13.13
N GLU A 212 -24.45 5.52 12.04
CA GLU A 212 -24.36 4.83 10.75
C GLU A 212 -22.94 4.86 10.17
N LEU A 213 -22.20 5.97 10.35
CA LEU A 213 -20.77 6.03 10.00
C LEU A 213 -19.93 5.08 10.86
N GLN A 214 -20.20 4.97 12.16
CA GLN A 214 -19.54 4.00 13.04
C GLN A 214 -19.81 2.55 12.61
N GLN A 215 -21.03 2.23 12.16
CA GLN A 215 -21.34 0.89 11.61
C GLN A 215 -20.64 0.65 10.28
N THR A 216 -20.65 1.65 9.38
CA THR A 216 -19.94 1.59 8.10
C THR A 216 -18.45 1.30 8.31
N ARG A 217 -17.83 1.99 9.28
CA ARG A 217 -16.44 1.73 9.69
C ARG A 217 -16.22 0.27 10.12
N LYS A 218 -17.10 -0.29 10.96
CA LYS A 218 -17.02 -1.69 11.41
C LYS A 218 -17.10 -2.65 10.23
N ASN A 219 -17.99 -2.40 9.28
CA ASN A 219 -18.14 -3.21 8.07
C ASN A 219 -16.87 -3.18 7.21
N ILE A 220 -16.23 -2.01 7.05
CA ILE A 220 -14.98 -1.88 6.32
C ILE A 220 -13.84 -2.62 7.04
N ILE A 221 -13.77 -2.59 8.37
CA ILE A 221 -12.79 -3.38 9.13
C ILE A 221 -12.96 -4.88 8.89
N ASN A 222 -14.19 -5.38 8.93
CA ASN A 222 -14.49 -6.80 8.67
C ASN A 222 -14.12 -7.18 7.22
N TYR A 223 -14.41 -6.30 6.26
CA TYR A 223 -14.00 -6.47 4.87
C TYR A 223 -12.47 -6.56 4.73
N ILE A 224 -11.73 -5.65 5.37
CA ILE A 224 -10.25 -5.67 5.38
C ILE A 224 -9.74 -6.97 5.99
N ASP A 225 -10.36 -7.42 7.08
CA ASP A 225 -9.96 -8.65 7.77
C ASP A 225 -10.09 -9.88 6.87
N SER A 226 -11.24 -10.03 6.21
CA SER A 226 -11.49 -11.10 5.25
C SER A 226 -10.58 -11.00 4.01
N LYS A 227 -10.36 -9.79 3.50
CA LYS A 227 -9.52 -9.57 2.31
C LYS A 227 -8.05 -9.88 2.61
N MET A 228 -7.59 -9.58 3.83
CA MET A 228 -6.24 -9.92 4.30
C MET A 228 -6.02 -11.43 4.47
N ASP A 229 -7.03 -12.21 4.87
CA ASP A 229 -6.93 -13.68 4.89
C ASP A 229 -6.64 -14.26 3.51
N SER A 230 -7.32 -13.73 2.48
CA SER A 230 -7.15 -14.20 1.10
C SER A 230 -5.79 -13.77 0.51
N ILE A 231 -5.41 -12.50 0.70
CA ILE A 231 -4.29 -11.89 -0.03
C ILE A 231 -2.94 -12.06 0.68
N ALA A 232 -2.92 -12.00 2.01
CA ALA A 232 -1.67 -11.99 2.78
C ALA A 232 -1.85 -12.62 4.19
N PRO A 233 -2.18 -13.92 4.27
CA PRO A 233 -2.46 -14.60 5.54
C PRO A 233 -1.24 -14.66 6.47
N ASN A 234 -0.01 -14.78 5.94
CA ASN A 234 1.19 -14.76 6.79
C ASN A 234 1.41 -13.38 7.40
N LEU A 235 1.26 -12.31 6.60
CA LEU A 235 1.35 -10.95 7.10
C LEU A 235 0.26 -10.66 8.14
N LYS A 236 -0.99 -11.09 7.88
CA LYS A 236 -2.10 -10.94 8.82
C LYS A 236 -1.82 -11.61 10.14
N LEU A 237 -1.35 -12.86 10.14
CA LEU A 237 -0.99 -13.57 11.38
C LEU A 237 0.09 -12.81 12.16
N LEU A 238 1.08 -12.23 11.46
CA LEU A 238 2.22 -11.58 12.10
C LEU A 238 1.89 -10.21 12.70
N VAL A 239 1.10 -9.37 12.02
CA VAL A 239 0.88 -7.97 12.44
C VAL A 239 -0.59 -7.56 12.61
N GLY A 240 -1.53 -8.45 12.28
CA GLY A 240 -2.95 -8.16 12.20
C GLY A 240 -3.35 -7.42 10.92
N SER A 241 -4.65 -7.47 10.59
CA SER A 241 -5.20 -6.97 9.33
C SER A 241 -5.04 -5.47 9.16
N SER A 242 -5.26 -4.67 10.22
CA SER A 242 -5.17 -3.22 10.15
C SER A 242 -3.74 -2.72 9.85
N LEU A 243 -2.74 -3.20 10.61
CA LEU A 243 -1.34 -2.82 10.39
C LEU A 243 -0.81 -3.41 9.08
N GLY A 244 -1.18 -4.65 8.73
CA GLY A 244 -0.84 -5.26 7.45
C GLY A 244 -1.35 -4.45 6.25
N ALA A 245 -2.63 -4.07 6.27
CA ALA A 245 -3.23 -3.24 5.24
C ALA A 245 -2.57 -1.85 5.15
N LYS A 246 -2.22 -1.24 6.29
CA LYS A 246 -1.48 0.05 6.32
C LYS A 246 -0.09 -0.07 5.69
N LEU A 247 0.63 -1.17 5.92
CA LEU A 247 1.93 -1.42 5.27
C LEU A 247 1.77 -1.60 3.76
N ILE A 248 0.75 -2.33 3.31
CA ILE A 248 0.44 -2.53 1.89
C ILE A 248 0.08 -1.20 1.21
N SER A 249 -0.80 -0.40 1.83
CA SER A 249 -1.18 0.94 1.38
C SER A 249 0.03 1.85 1.25
N HIS A 250 0.86 1.91 2.29
CA HIS A 250 2.06 2.75 2.28
C HIS A 250 3.09 2.32 1.21
N ALA A 251 3.18 1.02 0.87
CA ALA A 251 4.02 0.56 -0.23
C ALA A 251 3.40 0.81 -1.63
N GLY A 252 2.08 0.99 -1.70
CA GLY A 252 1.31 1.11 -2.95
C GLY A 252 0.92 -0.23 -3.57
N GLY A 253 1.05 -1.33 -2.83
CA GLY A 253 0.70 -2.68 -3.26
C GLY A 253 1.51 -3.77 -2.58
N LEU A 254 0.95 -4.98 -2.50
CA LEU A 254 1.55 -6.11 -1.81
C LEU A 254 2.84 -6.58 -2.51
N LYS A 255 2.81 -6.70 -3.85
CA LYS A 255 4.00 -7.06 -4.64
C LYS A 255 5.15 -6.06 -4.44
N ARG A 256 4.83 -4.77 -4.32
CA ARG A 256 5.83 -3.73 -4.07
C ARG A 256 6.38 -3.79 -2.65
N LEU A 257 5.55 -4.12 -1.66
CA LEU A 257 6.01 -4.37 -0.29
C LEU A 257 6.99 -5.55 -0.23
N ALA A 258 6.78 -6.60 -1.02
CA ALA A 258 7.65 -7.78 -1.06
C ALA A 258 9.09 -7.47 -1.52
N THR A 259 9.26 -6.44 -2.37
CA THR A 259 10.58 -6.02 -2.87
C THR A 259 11.34 -5.13 -1.88
N TYR A 260 10.67 -4.60 -0.85
CA TYR A 260 11.34 -3.73 0.12
C TYR A 260 12.32 -4.52 0.98
N PRO A 261 13.50 -3.94 1.29
CA PRO A 261 14.39 -4.50 2.29
C PRO A 261 13.79 -4.28 3.70
N SER A 262 14.15 -5.16 4.64
CA SER A 262 13.70 -5.09 6.02
C SER A 262 13.99 -3.73 6.69
N SER A 263 15.11 -3.09 6.36
CA SER A 263 15.47 -1.75 6.86
C SER A 263 14.47 -0.67 6.43
N THR A 264 13.94 -0.75 5.20
CA THR A 264 12.89 0.15 4.72
C THR A 264 11.59 -0.14 5.46
N VAL A 265 11.16 -1.41 5.54
CA VAL A 265 9.95 -1.83 6.26
C VAL A 265 9.98 -1.34 7.71
N GLN A 266 11.14 -1.39 8.37
CA GLN A 266 11.30 -0.94 9.74
C GLN A 266 10.90 0.54 9.95
N ILE A 267 11.21 1.40 8.98
CA ILE A 267 11.07 2.87 9.09
C ILE A 267 9.95 3.45 8.23
N MET A 268 9.15 2.61 7.57
CA MET A 268 7.97 3.04 6.79
C MET A 268 7.01 3.87 7.65
N GLY A 269 6.55 5.01 7.16
CA GLY A 269 5.74 6.00 7.88
C GLY A 269 6.54 6.96 8.78
N ALA A 270 7.86 6.80 8.87
CA ALA A 270 8.76 7.72 9.58
C ALA A 270 9.68 8.52 8.64
N GLU A 271 9.32 8.64 7.37
CA GLU A 271 10.11 9.27 6.29
C GLU A 271 10.48 10.70 6.66
N LYS A 272 9.53 11.48 7.20
CA LYS A 272 9.79 12.86 7.62
C LYS A 272 10.91 12.96 8.67
N ALA A 273 10.96 12.00 9.60
CA ALA A 273 12.01 11.94 10.61
C ALA A 273 13.34 11.42 10.02
N LEU A 274 13.27 10.46 9.10
CA LEU A 274 14.43 9.93 8.37
C LEU A 274 15.08 11.02 7.50
N PHE A 275 14.32 11.73 6.68
CA PHE A 275 14.82 12.82 5.85
C PHE A 275 15.40 13.97 6.67
N ARG A 276 14.80 14.25 7.84
CA ARG A 276 15.39 15.19 8.80
C ARG A 276 16.76 14.69 9.27
N HIS A 277 16.88 13.42 9.68
CA HIS A 277 18.16 12.81 10.05
C HIS A 277 19.21 12.93 8.93
N LEU A 278 18.85 12.60 7.70
CA LEU A 278 19.76 12.69 6.54
C LEU A 278 20.22 14.12 6.28
N LYS A 279 19.35 15.11 6.53
CA LYS A 279 19.64 16.53 6.29
C LYS A 279 20.42 17.20 7.43
N SER A 280 20.10 16.89 8.68
CA SER A 280 20.65 17.57 9.87
C SER A 280 21.67 16.76 10.64
N GLY A 281 21.81 15.46 10.36
CA GLY A 281 22.62 14.54 11.16
C GLY A 281 22.05 14.26 12.55
N ASP A 282 20.76 14.57 12.80
CA ASP A 282 20.07 14.22 14.05
C ASP A 282 20.00 12.68 14.23
N ARG A 283 19.33 12.13 15.25
CA ARG A 283 19.23 10.67 15.36
C ARG A 283 18.20 10.10 14.38
N PRO A 284 18.48 8.96 13.70
CA PRO A 284 17.50 8.31 12.83
C PRO A 284 16.31 7.79 13.64
N PRO A 285 15.11 7.71 13.02
CA PRO A 285 13.98 7.01 13.61
C PRO A 285 14.31 5.52 13.78
N LYS A 286 13.84 4.92 14.88
CA LYS A 286 14.07 3.48 15.15
C LYS A 286 13.00 2.58 14.56
N TYR A 287 11.83 3.14 14.27
CA TYR A 287 10.64 2.44 13.80
C TYR A 287 9.69 3.47 13.18
N GLY A 288 8.82 3.02 12.28
CA GLY A 288 7.69 3.79 11.77
C GLY A 288 6.35 3.16 12.15
N LEU A 289 5.51 2.80 11.17
CA LEU A 289 4.17 2.22 11.35
C LEU A 289 4.18 0.98 12.25
N ILE A 290 5.23 0.15 12.15
CA ILE A 290 5.40 -1.07 12.95
C ILE A 290 5.47 -0.84 14.47
N TYR A 291 5.59 0.42 14.92
CA TYR A 291 5.44 0.77 16.33
C TYR A 291 4.06 0.46 16.90
N GLN A 292 3.02 0.43 16.04
CA GLN A 292 1.65 0.11 16.44
C GLN A 292 1.50 -1.35 16.90
N HIS A 293 2.44 -2.24 16.54
CA HIS A 293 2.42 -3.63 16.94
C HIS A 293 2.50 -3.77 18.49
N PRO A 294 1.63 -4.58 19.13
CA PRO A 294 1.56 -4.68 20.59
C PRO A 294 2.89 -5.01 21.26
N GLN A 295 3.64 -6.00 20.73
CA GLN A 295 4.95 -6.37 21.28
C GLN A 295 6.03 -5.28 21.10
N VAL A 296 5.92 -4.41 20.10
CA VAL A 296 6.87 -3.28 19.93
C VAL A 296 6.50 -2.14 20.88
N ARG A 297 5.21 -1.79 20.96
CA ARG A 297 4.71 -0.71 21.81
C ARG A 297 4.88 -1.03 23.30
N GLY A 298 4.55 -2.27 23.68
CA GLY A 298 4.61 -2.77 25.05
C GLY A 298 6.04 -3.01 25.56
N ALA A 299 6.99 -3.29 24.68
CA ALA A 299 8.36 -3.55 25.09
C ALA A 299 9.05 -2.36 25.78
N LYS A 300 10.03 -2.68 26.64
CA LYS A 300 10.88 -1.69 27.33
C LYS A 300 11.63 -0.82 26.32
N TRP A 301 11.80 0.48 26.59
CA TRP A 301 12.31 1.45 25.60
C TRP A 301 13.69 1.12 25.01
N TRP A 302 14.53 0.37 25.74
CA TRP A 302 15.83 -0.11 25.27
C TRP A 302 15.75 -1.33 24.34
N ASN A 303 14.68 -2.14 24.45
CA ASN A 303 14.43 -3.33 23.63
C ASN A 303 13.59 -3.03 22.39
N ARG A 304 12.75 -1.98 22.40
CA ARG A 304 11.88 -1.60 21.27
C ARG A 304 12.58 -1.60 19.91
N GLY A 305 13.80 -1.06 19.84
CA GLY A 305 14.55 -1.00 18.57
C GLY A 305 15.07 -2.35 18.09
N LYS A 306 15.33 -3.30 19.00
CA LYS A 306 15.72 -4.67 18.66
C LYS A 306 14.51 -5.45 18.15
N ILE A 307 13.40 -5.36 18.87
CA ILE A 307 12.13 -6.01 18.51
C ILE A 307 11.58 -5.45 17.19
N ALA A 308 11.61 -4.14 16.98
CA ALA A 308 11.18 -3.53 15.71
C ALA A 308 12.01 -4.00 14.51
N ARG A 309 13.32 -4.18 14.68
CA ARG A 309 14.20 -4.71 13.61
C ARG A 309 13.86 -6.18 13.32
N LEU A 310 13.68 -6.98 14.36
CA LEU A 310 13.27 -8.38 14.23
C LEU A 310 11.92 -8.48 13.50
N LEU A 311 10.92 -7.71 13.94
CA LEU A 311 9.60 -7.67 13.34
C LEU A 311 9.65 -7.28 11.86
N ALA A 312 10.42 -6.23 11.51
CA ALA A 312 10.57 -5.84 10.11
C ALA A 312 11.19 -6.94 9.24
N GLY A 313 12.13 -7.73 9.79
CA GLY A 313 12.70 -8.89 9.11
C GLY A 313 11.65 -9.97 8.84
N ARG A 314 10.82 -10.26 9.85
CA ARG A 314 9.74 -11.24 9.77
C ARG A 314 8.61 -10.78 8.84
N ILE A 315 8.27 -9.49 8.81
CA ILE A 315 7.34 -8.91 7.86
C ILE A 315 7.85 -9.11 6.43
N SER A 316 9.12 -8.78 6.14
CA SER A 316 9.68 -8.99 4.80
C SER A 316 9.64 -10.47 4.38
N LEU A 317 9.85 -11.41 5.31
CA LEU A 317 9.73 -12.84 5.03
C LEU A 317 8.28 -13.25 4.76
N ALA A 318 7.35 -12.87 5.63
CA ALA A 318 5.93 -13.16 5.51
C ALA A 318 5.35 -12.68 4.18
N VAL A 319 5.59 -11.41 3.84
CA VAL A 319 5.09 -10.80 2.60
C VAL A 319 5.65 -11.49 1.35
N ARG A 320 6.93 -11.87 1.36
CA ARG A 320 7.52 -12.61 0.23
C ARG A 320 6.91 -14.00 0.11
N LYS A 321 6.63 -14.66 1.23
CA LYS A 321 5.98 -15.97 1.24
C LYS A 321 4.54 -15.87 0.69
N ASP A 322 3.79 -14.86 1.14
CA ASP A 322 2.44 -14.55 0.61
C ASP A 322 2.46 -14.31 -0.91
N VAL A 323 3.41 -13.51 -1.42
CA VAL A 323 3.45 -13.10 -2.84
C VAL A 323 4.01 -14.15 -3.79
N PHE A 324 5.06 -14.87 -3.40
CA PHE A 324 5.81 -15.73 -4.33
C PHE A 324 5.48 -17.21 -4.18
N THR A 325 5.09 -17.66 -2.99
CA THR A 325 4.80 -19.08 -2.74
C THR A 325 3.33 -19.35 -2.44
N HIS A 326 2.56 -18.35 -1.99
CA HIS A 326 1.14 -18.48 -1.62
C HIS A 326 0.89 -19.59 -0.56
N ASP A 327 1.92 -19.88 0.24
CA ASP A 327 1.91 -20.92 1.27
C ASP A 327 1.79 -20.29 2.66
N PHE A 328 0.91 -20.83 3.49
CA PHE A 328 0.70 -20.35 4.85
C PHE A 328 1.70 -21.00 5.81
N ASN A 329 2.48 -20.17 6.50
CA ASN A 329 3.53 -20.60 7.42
C ASN A 329 3.42 -19.92 8.79
N PRO A 330 2.78 -20.59 9.76
CA PRO A 330 2.65 -20.07 11.11
C PRO A 330 4.00 -20.00 11.85
N GLU A 331 5.04 -20.73 11.40
CA GLU A 331 6.35 -20.70 12.04
C GLU A 331 6.98 -19.30 12.02
N ILE A 332 6.66 -18.48 11.01
CA ILE A 332 7.17 -17.10 10.94
C ILE A 332 6.76 -16.30 12.18
N PHE A 333 5.53 -16.51 12.66
CA PHE A 333 5.00 -15.89 13.87
C PHE A 333 5.57 -16.52 15.14
N ASN A 334 5.65 -17.85 15.20
CA ASN A 334 6.19 -18.54 16.37
C ASN A 334 7.65 -18.16 16.62
N GLU A 335 8.50 -18.24 15.59
CA GLU A 335 9.90 -17.84 15.69
C GLU A 335 10.10 -16.33 15.96
N PHE A 336 9.10 -15.50 15.62
CA PHE A 336 9.11 -14.10 16.01
C PHE A 336 8.85 -13.97 17.52
N SER A 337 7.79 -14.60 18.02
CA SER A 337 7.39 -14.57 19.43
C SER A 337 8.51 -15.10 20.35
N ASP A 338 9.08 -16.26 20.03
CA ASP A 338 10.17 -16.87 20.82
C ASP A 338 11.38 -15.94 20.93
N ARG A 339 11.77 -15.31 19.81
CA ARG A 339 12.89 -14.37 19.79
C ARG A 339 12.58 -13.06 20.51
N VAL A 340 11.32 -12.62 20.56
CA VAL A 340 10.94 -11.45 21.35
C VAL A 340 11.14 -11.75 22.83
N GLU A 341 10.68 -12.89 23.31
CA GLU A 341 10.87 -13.32 24.70
C GLU A 341 12.36 -13.44 25.05
N GLU A 342 13.15 -14.05 24.16
CA GLU A 342 14.60 -14.16 24.32
C GLU A 342 15.27 -12.77 24.42
N ILE A 343 14.89 -11.82 23.55
CA ILE A 343 15.41 -10.45 23.59
C ILE A 343 15.10 -9.80 24.94
N GLU A 344 13.89 -9.98 25.46
CA GLU A 344 13.50 -9.38 26.73
C GLU A 344 14.22 -10.01 27.92
N LYS A 345 14.38 -11.35 27.92
CA LYS A 345 15.11 -12.10 28.95
C LYS A 345 16.60 -11.76 28.95
N ASN A 346 17.23 -11.65 27.78
CA ASN A 346 18.65 -11.34 27.64
C ASN A 346 18.97 -9.86 27.85
N ASN A 347 17.97 -8.98 27.83
CA ASN A 347 18.15 -7.53 28.03
C ASN A 347 17.22 -6.98 29.12
N PRO A 348 17.35 -7.47 30.37
CA PRO A 348 16.47 -7.08 31.46
C PRO A 348 16.69 -5.62 31.87
N PHE A 349 17.91 -5.10 31.67
CA PHE A 349 18.34 -3.75 32.02
C PHE A 349 18.82 -2.97 30.77
N PRO A 350 18.74 -1.63 30.79
CA PRO A 350 19.29 -0.82 29.71
C PRO A 350 20.81 -1.01 29.62
N THR A 351 21.32 -1.33 28.42
CA THR A 351 22.75 -1.34 28.16
C THR A 351 23.36 0.01 28.55
N LYS A 352 24.36 0.01 29.46
CA LYS A 352 25.08 1.23 29.86
C LYS A 352 25.55 1.96 28.62
N THR A 353 25.16 3.23 28.50
CA THR A 353 25.49 4.05 27.35
C THR A 353 27.00 4.27 27.28
N THR A 354 27.65 3.73 26.25
CA THR A 354 29.07 3.99 25.98
C THR A 354 29.30 5.50 25.75
N LYS A 355 30.50 5.97 26.11
CA LYS A 355 30.99 7.37 26.05
C LYS A 355 30.59 8.12 24.76
N LYS A 356 30.47 7.43 23.62
CA LYS A 356 30.03 7.95 22.31
C LYS A 356 28.68 8.69 22.36
N ARG A 357 27.72 8.25 23.18
CA ARG A 357 26.42 8.94 23.38
C ARG A 357 26.52 10.25 24.17
N LYS A 358 27.56 10.42 25.00
CA LYS A 358 27.85 11.70 25.71
C LYS A 358 28.53 12.69 24.78
N GLU A 359 29.40 12.22 23.88
CA GLU A 359 30.09 13.06 22.88
C GLU A 359 29.14 13.60 21.80
N GLU A 360 28.19 12.81 21.30
CA GLU A 360 27.15 13.30 20.38
C GLU A 360 26.29 14.42 20.97
N LYS A 361 26.00 14.40 22.28
CA LYS A 361 25.28 15.47 22.97
C LYS A 361 26.13 16.74 23.14
N ARG A 362 27.45 16.63 23.13
CA ARG A 362 28.39 17.74 23.36
C ARG A 362 28.77 18.51 22.11
N LYS A 363 28.53 17.99 20.90
CA LYS A 363 28.78 18.75 19.67
C LYS A 363 27.77 19.89 19.55
N PRO A 364 28.20 21.17 19.51
CA PRO A 364 27.29 22.29 19.34
C PRO A 364 26.62 22.18 17.97
N LYS A 365 25.28 22.20 17.94
CA LYS A 365 24.52 22.33 16.69
C LYS A 365 24.91 23.66 16.05
N ASN A 366 25.63 23.63 14.93
CA ASN A 366 25.92 24.81 14.13
C ASN A 366 24.61 25.49 13.71
N LYS A 367 24.16 26.47 14.50
CA LYS A 367 23.06 27.38 14.15
C LYS A 367 23.56 28.23 12.97
N ARG A 368 23.31 27.78 11.74
CA ARG A 368 23.36 28.65 10.56
C ARG A 368 22.40 29.82 10.85
N LYS A 369 22.95 31.00 11.11
CA LYS A 369 22.23 32.27 11.27
C LYS A 369 21.39 32.49 10.01
N LYS A 370 20.08 32.21 10.07
CA LYS A 370 19.13 32.71 9.07
C LYS A 370 19.05 34.21 9.25
N GLY A 371 19.61 34.96 8.29
CA GLY A 371 19.51 36.41 8.26
C GLY A 371 18.04 36.83 8.29
N LYS A 372 17.69 37.65 9.29
CA LYS A 372 16.43 38.39 9.32
C LYS A 372 16.41 39.32 8.11
N LYS A 373 15.72 38.94 7.02
CA LYS A 373 15.26 39.91 6.02
C LYS A 373 14.20 40.76 6.71
N ARG A 374 14.61 41.93 7.21
CA ARG A 374 13.70 43.03 7.57
C ARG A 374 12.84 43.34 6.34
N ARG A 375 11.53 43.11 6.44
CA ARG A 375 10.57 43.76 5.54
C ARG A 375 10.70 45.27 5.80
N ARG A 376 11.09 46.03 4.78
CA ARG A 376 10.89 47.49 4.77
C ARG A 376 9.43 47.75 4.39
N HIS A 377 8.89 48.77 5.04
CA HIS A 377 7.52 49.25 4.99
C HIS A 377 6.99 49.45 3.57
#